data_AF-A0A357IWI7-F1
#
_entry.id   AF-A0A357IWI7-F1
#
_cell.length_a   1.000
_cell.length_b   1.000
_cell.length_c   1.000
_cell.angle_alpha   90.00
_cell.angle_beta   90.00
_cell.angle_gamma   90.00
#
_symmetry.space_group_name_H-M   'P 1'
#
loop_
_entity.id
_entity.type
_entity.pdbx_description
1 polymer ?
#
loop_
_entity_poly.entity_id
_entity_poly.type
_entity_poly.pdbx_seq_one_letter_code
_entity_poly.pdbx_strand_id
1 'polypeptide(L)'
;MIESQLKIVRGCRSVIRSKPSFRAIVLISLITVFFSAVDVKANGAGMFRRAYSLETSDPEAAIQSYRAALSQGLPANLRRAAVWKVYFLYKRNHYYIQAYRYGNSIGAGGSHQSEILRNALHRWGITSSDFETLVKAWSSPSSFPDTANRIIASRSRKAPVLAADLRRALELEGKGDMASRIIVRKPNSKTGNDPDLEQAEYYYSQGDLNGAEALLWKKSRSDDINSSARSRLLYLLGKIRSKQDRESEAIRFYRLAAGYATDSESRRMLALASYQLYRNGKKDAAYELIDQFPEPDEDRMRLYFLVVAVDAADNQNALRKLRSMEKEIRERVRLGQAGFLEKKALTLLK
;
A
#
# COMPACT_ATOMS: atom_id res chain seq x y z
N MET A 1 -55.89 -31.10 26.04
CA MET A 1 -56.94 -30.08 25.76
C MET A 1 -57.07 -30.00 24.24
N ILE A 2 -58.21 -30.45 23.71
CA ILE A 2 -58.71 -30.33 22.31
C ILE A 2 -57.94 -31.19 21.28
N GLU A 3 -58.39 -32.41 20.99
CA GLU A 3 -59.38 -32.83 19.97
C GLU A 3 -58.82 -32.97 18.54
N SER A 4 -58.30 -34.17 18.28
CA SER A 4 -58.70 -35.12 17.23
C SER A 4 -59.58 -34.68 16.04
N GLN A 5 -59.05 -34.98 14.84
CA GLN A 5 -59.62 -35.87 13.80
C GLN A 5 -60.52 -35.31 12.65
N LEU A 6 -60.01 -35.61 11.44
CA LEU A 6 -60.67 -36.29 10.30
C LEU A 6 -61.71 -35.61 9.38
N LYS A 7 -61.50 -35.99 8.09
CA LYS A 7 -62.46 -36.29 7.01
C LYS A 7 -62.93 -35.12 6.13
N ILE A 8 -62.42 -35.02 4.88
CA ILE A 8 -62.83 -35.72 3.63
C ILE A 8 -64.30 -35.43 3.25
N VAL A 9 -64.50 -34.99 1.99
CA VAL A 9 -65.54 -35.40 1.02
C VAL A 9 -66.28 -34.20 0.36
N ARG A 10 -66.18 -34.13 -0.99
CA ARG A 10 -67.14 -33.70 -2.07
C ARG A 10 -67.94 -32.38 -1.85
N GLY A 11 -68.27 -31.55 -2.84
CA GLY A 11 -68.34 -31.64 -4.30
C GLY A 11 -69.44 -30.66 -4.81
N CYS A 12 -69.47 -30.41 -6.13
CA CYS A 12 -70.51 -29.72 -6.94
C CYS A 12 -70.64 -28.18 -6.78
N ARG A 13 -70.96 -27.35 -7.77
CA ARG A 13 -71.23 -27.37 -9.24
C ARG A 13 -71.33 -25.87 -9.62
N SER A 14 -70.80 -25.35 -10.74
CA SER A 14 -71.44 -25.23 -12.09
C SER A 14 -70.37 -24.64 -13.02
N VAL A 15 -69.98 -25.19 -14.18
CA VAL A 15 -70.64 -25.42 -15.49
C VAL A 15 -71.36 -24.21 -16.08
N ILE A 16 -70.66 -23.46 -16.94
CA ILE A 16 -71.20 -22.89 -18.18
C ILE A 16 -70.26 -23.25 -19.33
N ARG A 17 -70.81 -23.97 -20.33
CA ARG A 17 -70.26 -24.26 -21.66
C ARG A 17 -70.16 -22.96 -22.46
N SER A 18 -69.13 -22.71 -23.28
CA SER A 18 -69.08 -23.25 -24.65
C SER A 18 -67.68 -23.09 -25.30
N LYS A 19 -67.31 -24.10 -26.09
CA LYS A 19 -66.25 -24.13 -27.13
C LYS A 19 -66.95 -23.97 -28.51
N PRO A 20 -66.29 -23.78 -29.68
CA PRO A 20 -64.96 -24.34 -30.03
C PRO A 20 -64.02 -23.56 -31.00
N SER A 21 -62.77 -24.06 -31.03
CA SER A 21 -61.88 -24.31 -32.20
C SER A 21 -61.40 -23.18 -33.10
N PHE A 22 -60.08 -23.01 -33.25
CA PHE A 22 -59.29 -23.47 -34.42
C PHE A 22 -57.81 -23.01 -34.30
N ARG A 23 -56.89 -23.96 -34.57
CA ARG A 23 -55.49 -23.79 -35.03
C ARG A 23 -54.41 -23.30 -34.07
N ALA A 24 -53.70 -24.29 -33.52
CA ALA A 24 -52.26 -24.29 -33.37
C ALA A 24 -51.56 -24.45 -34.75
N ILE A 25 -50.36 -23.88 -34.89
CA ILE A 25 -49.18 -24.28 -35.72
C ILE A 25 -48.41 -22.99 -36.09
N VAL A 26 -47.31 -22.72 -35.38
CA VAL A 26 -46.11 -22.00 -35.85
C VAL A 26 -44.93 -22.66 -35.13
N LEU A 27 -44.43 -23.77 -35.66
CA LEU A 27 -43.23 -23.88 -36.51
C LEU A 27 -41.95 -23.35 -35.83
N ILE A 28 -41.36 -24.22 -35.00
CA ILE A 28 -39.95 -24.16 -34.60
C ILE A 28 -39.12 -24.48 -35.85
N SER A 29 -38.45 -23.47 -36.42
CA SER A 29 -37.48 -23.68 -37.49
C SER A 29 -36.08 -23.86 -36.90
N LEU A 30 -35.66 -25.12 -36.95
CA LEU A 30 -34.33 -25.65 -36.78
C LEU A 30 -33.36 -24.91 -37.75
N ILE A 31 -32.47 -24.06 -37.23
CA ILE A 31 -31.32 -23.57 -38.02
C ILE A 31 -30.19 -24.57 -37.84
N THR A 32 -30.08 -25.43 -38.84
CA THR A 32 -29.00 -26.39 -39.02
C THR A 32 -27.69 -25.65 -39.19
N VAL A 33 -26.75 -26.07 -38.36
CA VAL A 33 -25.34 -25.72 -38.29
C VAL A 33 -24.65 -25.89 -39.64
N PHE A 34 -24.19 -24.79 -40.24
CA PHE A 34 -23.04 -24.79 -41.13
C PHE A 34 -21.83 -24.25 -40.35
N PHE A 35 -21.13 -25.15 -39.66
CA PHE A 35 -19.75 -24.90 -39.24
C PHE A 35 -18.88 -24.89 -40.50
N SER A 36 -18.77 -23.73 -41.13
CA SER A 36 -17.56 -23.46 -41.89
C SER A 36 -16.45 -23.26 -40.87
N ALA A 37 -15.42 -24.10 -40.92
CA ALA A 37 -14.19 -23.94 -40.19
C ALA A 37 -13.50 -22.64 -40.66
N VAL A 38 -13.97 -21.51 -40.11
CA VAL A 38 -13.24 -20.26 -40.14
C VAL A 38 -12.10 -20.46 -39.15
N ASP A 39 -10.87 -20.38 -39.65
CA ASP A 39 -9.66 -20.23 -38.86
C ASP A 39 -9.96 -19.50 -37.56
N VAL A 40 -9.90 -20.21 -36.43
CA VAL A 40 -9.94 -19.61 -35.10
C VAL A 40 -8.58 -18.92 -34.91
N LYS A 41 -8.38 -17.81 -35.62
CA LYS A 41 -7.46 -16.77 -35.17
C LYS A 41 -7.92 -16.44 -33.77
N ALA A 42 -7.04 -16.67 -32.79
CA ALA A 42 -7.23 -16.37 -31.39
C ALA A 42 -7.69 -14.91 -31.22
N ASN A 43 -8.99 -14.66 -31.34
CA ASN A 43 -9.54 -13.33 -31.26
C ASN A 43 -9.45 -12.92 -29.80
N GLY A 44 -8.95 -11.72 -29.51
CA GLY A 44 -8.77 -11.21 -28.15
C GLY A 44 -10.07 -11.10 -27.33
N ALA A 45 -11.21 -11.60 -27.82
CA ALA A 45 -12.53 -11.49 -27.19
C ALA A 45 -12.58 -12.21 -25.82
N GLY A 46 -11.86 -13.32 -25.65
CA GLY A 46 -11.70 -13.96 -24.34
C GLY A 46 -10.99 -13.03 -23.33
N MET A 47 -9.89 -12.42 -23.75
CA MET A 47 -9.14 -11.45 -22.94
C MET A 47 -9.94 -10.18 -22.66
N PHE A 48 -10.73 -9.71 -23.63
CA PHE A 48 -11.65 -8.58 -23.43
C PHE A 48 -12.67 -8.86 -22.33
N ARG A 49 -13.32 -10.05 -22.35
CA ARG A 49 -14.29 -10.43 -21.31
C ARG A 49 -13.63 -10.54 -19.93
N ARG A 50 -12.44 -11.14 -19.86
CA ARG A 50 -11.65 -11.19 -18.62
C ARG A 50 -11.33 -9.79 -18.12
N ALA A 51 -10.83 -8.91 -18.99
CA ALA A 51 -10.52 -7.52 -18.66
C ALA A 51 -11.74 -6.78 -18.09
N TYR A 52 -12.90 -6.94 -18.74
CA TYR A 52 -14.16 -6.35 -18.28
C TYR A 52 -14.55 -6.78 -16.87
N SER A 53 -14.40 -8.07 -16.54
CA SER A 53 -14.70 -8.59 -15.20
C SER A 53 -13.76 -8.06 -14.10
N LEU A 54 -12.55 -7.63 -14.48
CA LEU A 54 -11.52 -7.15 -13.57
C LEU A 54 -11.57 -5.63 -13.34
N GLU A 55 -12.35 -4.86 -14.11
CA GLU A 55 -12.29 -3.38 -14.09
C GLU A 55 -12.48 -2.77 -12.69
N THR A 56 -13.25 -3.43 -11.82
CA THR A 56 -13.55 -2.97 -10.47
C THR A 56 -12.64 -3.60 -9.42
N SER A 57 -12.37 -4.90 -9.53
CA SER A 57 -11.60 -5.66 -8.53
C SER A 57 -10.09 -5.53 -8.68
N ASP A 58 -9.60 -5.47 -9.93
CA ASP A 58 -8.17 -5.34 -10.24
C ASP A 58 -7.99 -4.52 -11.54
N PRO A 59 -7.99 -3.18 -11.42
CA PRO A 59 -7.89 -2.29 -12.57
C PRO A 59 -6.57 -2.43 -13.34
N GLU A 60 -5.49 -2.85 -12.70
CA GLU A 60 -4.17 -3.03 -13.33
C GLU A 60 -4.17 -4.30 -14.20
N ALA A 61 -4.66 -5.42 -13.67
CA ALA A 61 -4.86 -6.63 -14.45
C ALA A 61 -5.88 -6.43 -15.57
N ALA A 62 -6.91 -5.60 -15.35
CA ALA A 62 -7.85 -5.21 -16.40
C ALA A 62 -7.15 -4.44 -17.53
N ILE A 63 -6.32 -3.45 -17.22
CA ILE A 63 -5.53 -2.69 -18.22
C ILE A 63 -4.63 -3.63 -19.02
N GLN A 64 -3.88 -4.52 -18.35
CA GLN A 64 -3.00 -5.48 -19.01
C GLN A 64 -3.79 -6.43 -19.91
N SER A 65 -4.92 -6.95 -19.43
CA SER A 65 -5.80 -7.84 -20.19
C SER A 65 -6.41 -7.16 -21.43
N TYR A 66 -6.84 -5.90 -21.33
CA TYR A 66 -7.32 -5.14 -22.48
C TYR A 66 -6.21 -4.88 -23.51
N ARG A 67 -4.99 -4.55 -23.07
CA ARG A 67 -3.84 -4.37 -23.98
C ARG A 67 -3.47 -5.67 -24.68
N ALA A 68 -3.49 -6.79 -23.97
CA ALA A 68 -3.27 -8.11 -24.54
C ALA A 68 -4.37 -8.45 -25.57
N ALA A 69 -5.65 -8.20 -25.25
CA ALA A 69 -6.77 -8.36 -26.18
C ALA A 69 -6.58 -7.56 -27.48
N LEU A 70 -6.16 -6.30 -27.36
CA LEU A 70 -5.87 -5.43 -28.50
C LEU A 70 -4.73 -5.98 -29.38
N SER A 71 -3.67 -6.52 -28.77
CA SER A 71 -2.53 -7.11 -29.50
C SER A 71 -2.89 -8.42 -30.21
N GLN A 72 -3.79 -9.23 -29.66
CA GLN A 72 -4.27 -10.48 -30.27
C GLN A 72 -5.31 -10.26 -31.37
N GLY A 73 -5.76 -9.01 -31.56
CA GLY A 73 -6.74 -8.64 -32.56
C GLY A 73 -8.17 -8.77 -32.02
N LEU A 74 -8.94 -7.70 -32.17
CA LEU A 74 -10.35 -7.64 -31.80
C LEU A 74 -11.18 -7.24 -33.02
N PRO A 75 -12.44 -7.74 -33.11
CA PRO A 75 -13.44 -7.16 -34.01
C PRO A 75 -13.54 -5.64 -33.85
N ALA A 76 -13.85 -4.91 -34.92
CA ALA A 76 -13.74 -3.44 -34.96
C ALA A 76 -14.51 -2.73 -33.82
N ASN A 77 -15.72 -3.22 -33.49
CA ASN A 77 -16.53 -2.72 -32.37
C ASN A 77 -15.87 -2.94 -31.01
N LEU A 78 -15.39 -4.17 -30.73
CA LEU A 78 -14.71 -4.52 -29.50
C LEU A 78 -13.34 -3.84 -29.38
N ARG A 79 -12.64 -3.64 -30.49
CA ARG A 79 -11.39 -2.88 -30.54
C ARG A 79 -11.63 -1.44 -30.10
N ARG A 80 -12.64 -0.77 -30.68
CA ARG A 80 -13.00 0.61 -30.29
C ARG A 80 -13.39 0.69 -28.82
N ALA A 81 -14.19 -0.26 -28.33
CA ALA A 81 -14.56 -0.32 -26.92
C ALA A 81 -13.34 -0.51 -26.00
N ALA A 82 -12.46 -1.47 -26.31
CA ALA A 82 -11.27 -1.78 -25.52
C ALA A 82 -10.33 -0.57 -25.42
N VAL A 83 -10.14 0.13 -26.53
CA VAL A 83 -9.34 1.36 -26.58
C VAL A 83 -9.88 2.40 -25.59
N TRP A 84 -11.18 2.69 -25.64
CA TRP A 84 -11.78 3.64 -24.70
C TRP A 84 -11.76 3.15 -23.25
N LYS A 85 -11.94 1.85 -23.01
CA LYS A 85 -11.85 1.25 -21.68
C LYS A 85 -10.46 1.43 -21.07
N VAL A 86 -9.40 1.17 -21.82
CA VAL A 86 -8.01 1.41 -21.37
C VAL A 86 -7.80 2.88 -21.00
N TYR A 87 -8.25 3.80 -21.85
CA TYR A 87 -8.17 5.24 -21.58
C TYR A 87 -8.87 5.62 -20.26
N PHE A 88 -10.12 5.19 -20.06
CA PHE A 88 -10.87 5.51 -18.85
C PHE A 88 -10.30 4.84 -17.59
N LEU A 89 -9.76 3.62 -17.71
CA LEU A 89 -9.08 2.95 -16.62
C LEU A 89 -7.81 3.71 -16.22
N TYR A 90 -7.01 4.20 -17.18
CA TYR A 90 -5.87 5.04 -16.86
C TYR A 90 -6.29 6.31 -16.11
N LYS A 91 -7.29 7.02 -16.66
CA LYS A 91 -7.79 8.27 -16.08
C LYS A 91 -8.36 8.06 -14.66
N ARG A 92 -9.20 7.04 -14.46
CA ARG A 92 -9.87 6.76 -13.17
C ARG A 92 -8.89 6.35 -12.08
N ASN A 93 -7.82 5.66 -12.46
CA ASN A 93 -6.81 5.16 -11.52
C ASN A 93 -5.56 6.05 -11.44
N HIS A 94 -5.68 7.32 -11.85
CA HIS A 94 -4.65 8.35 -11.70
C HIS A 94 -3.37 8.14 -12.51
N TYR A 95 -3.40 7.29 -13.54
CA TYR A 95 -2.34 7.12 -14.53
C TYR A 95 -2.39 8.24 -15.58
N TYR A 96 -2.27 9.50 -15.14
CA TYR A 96 -2.57 10.64 -16.01
C TYR A 96 -1.61 10.78 -17.20
N ILE A 97 -0.33 10.44 -17.04
CA ILE A 97 0.63 10.46 -18.15
C ILE A 97 0.24 9.42 -19.21
N GLN A 98 -0.14 8.21 -18.80
CA GLN A 98 -0.65 7.17 -19.68
C GLN A 98 -1.95 7.58 -20.35
N ALA A 99 -2.91 8.10 -19.58
CA ALA A 99 -4.20 8.58 -20.11
C ALA A 99 -3.98 9.67 -21.17
N TYR A 100 -3.05 10.59 -20.94
CA TYR A 100 -2.73 11.67 -21.88
C TYR A 100 -2.10 11.13 -23.18
N ARG A 101 -1.05 10.32 -23.06
CA ARG A 101 -0.35 9.73 -24.22
C ARG A 101 -1.29 8.81 -25.02
N TYR A 102 -2.06 7.99 -24.33
CA TYR A 102 -3.00 7.06 -24.95
C TYR A 102 -4.19 7.80 -25.58
N GLY A 103 -4.74 8.82 -24.90
CA GLY A 103 -5.78 9.70 -25.42
C GLY A 103 -5.40 10.35 -26.75
N ASN A 104 -4.16 10.85 -26.86
CA ASN A 104 -3.64 11.43 -28.10
C ASN A 104 -3.61 10.41 -29.24
N SER A 105 -3.21 9.17 -28.96
CA SER A 105 -3.14 8.11 -29.99
C SER A 105 -4.50 7.67 -30.53
N ILE A 106 -5.59 7.96 -29.81
CA ILE A 106 -6.95 7.50 -30.15
C ILE A 106 -7.84 8.65 -30.64
N GLY A 107 -7.28 9.86 -30.78
CA GLY A 107 -8.00 11.05 -31.21
C GLY A 107 -8.96 11.60 -30.16
N ALA A 108 -8.69 11.41 -28.86
CA ALA A 108 -9.46 12.07 -27.82
C ALA A 108 -9.23 13.59 -27.92
N GLY A 109 -10.31 14.35 -28.19
CA GLY A 109 -10.23 15.79 -28.43
C GLY A 109 -9.70 16.62 -27.25
N GLY A 110 -9.46 17.92 -27.48
CA GLY A 110 -8.84 18.82 -26.51
C GLY A 110 -9.57 18.95 -25.16
N SER A 111 -10.87 18.66 -25.11
CA SER A 111 -11.65 18.64 -23.85
C SER A 111 -11.13 17.56 -22.88
N HIS A 112 -10.77 16.38 -23.40
CA HIS A 112 -10.23 15.27 -22.61
C HIS A 112 -8.83 15.56 -22.09
N GLN A 113 -7.97 16.14 -22.92
CA GLN A 113 -6.63 16.57 -22.50
C GLN A 113 -6.71 17.62 -21.38
N SER A 114 -7.57 18.63 -21.55
CA SER A 114 -7.80 19.68 -20.55
C SER A 114 -8.28 19.09 -19.23
N GLU A 115 -9.13 18.06 -19.28
CA GLU A 115 -9.58 17.36 -18.08
C GLU A 115 -8.47 16.60 -17.36
N ILE A 116 -7.57 15.93 -18.09
CA ILE A 116 -6.40 15.25 -17.50
C ILE A 116 -5.49 16.26 -16.82
N LEU A 117 -5.20 17.40 -17.47
CA LEU A 117 -4.38 18.47 -16.90
C LEU A 117 -5.01 19.05 -15.62
N ARG A 118 -6.33 19.29 -15.61
CA ARG A 118 -7.06 19.72 -14.40
C ARG A 118 -6.97 18.69 -13.29
N ASN A 119 -7.12 17.41 -13.61
CA ASN A 119 -7.02 16.32 -12.63
C ASN A 119 -5.61 16.20 -12.05
N ALA A 120 -4.57 16.34 -12.88
CA ALA A 120 -3.18 16.36 -12.44
C ALA A 120 -2.88 17.58 -11.55
N LEU A 121 -3.37 18.76 -11.90
CA LEU A 121 -3.27 19.95 -11.04
C LEU A 121 -3.96 19.72 -9.69
N HIS A 122 -5.18 19.19 -9.70
CA HIS A 122 -5.94 18.96 -8.48
C HIS A 122 -5.30 17.88 -7.60
N ARG A 123 -4.87 16.75 -8.16
CA ARG A 123 -4.33 15.62 -7.38
C ARG A 123 -2.85 15.77 -7.04
N TRP A 124 -2.03 16.14 -8.02
CA TRP A 124 -0.56 16.22 -7.87
C TRP A 124 -0.08 17.63 -7.55
N GLY A 125 -0.90 18.66 -7.79
CA GLY A 125 -0.48 20.05 -7.55
C GLY A 125 0.55 20.55 -8.56
N ILE A 126 0.65 19.92 -9.73
CA ILE A 126 1.60 20.30 -10.77
C ILE A 126 0.92 21.12 -11.86
N THR A 127 1.66 22.06 -12.43
CA THR A 127 1.17 22.90 -13.52
C THR A 127 1.11 22.10 -14.83
N SER A 128 0.43 22.64 -15.85
CA SER A 128 0.45 22.03 -17.20
C SER A 128 1.88 21.93 -17.74
N SER A 129 2.73 22.93 -17.48
CA SER A 129 4.15 22.91 -17.88
C SER A 129 4.94 21.79 -17.21
N ASP A 130 4.76 21.58 -15.90
CA ASP A 130 5.37 20.46 -15.18
C ASP A 130 4.90 19.12 -15.74
N PHE A 131 3.59 19.01 -15.99
CA PHE A 131 2.99 17.79 -16.55
C PHE A 131 3.55 17.47 -17.93
N GLU A 132 3.61 18.45 -18.84
CA GLU A 132 4.21 18.26 -20.16
C GLU A 132 5.69 17.89 -20.08
N THR A 133 6.42 18.46 -19.12
CA THR A 133 7.82 18.09 -18.86
C THR A 133 7.94 16.62 -18.45
N LEU A 134 7.06 16.13 -17.57
CA LEU A 134 6.99 14.72 -17.20
C LEU A 134 6.64 13.82 -18.39
N VAL A 135 5.63 14.21 -19.20
CA VAL A 135 5.22 13.44 -20.39
C VAL A 135 6.36 13.32 -21.39
N LYS A 136 7.10 14.41 -21.65
CA LYS A 136 8.28 14.41 -22.53
C LYS A 136 9.37 13.50 -21.99
N ALA A 137 9.67 13.58 -20.70
CA ALA A 137 10.70 12.76 -20.07
C ALA A 137 10.31 11.27 -19.95
N TRP A 138 9.02 10.92 -19.93
CA TRP A 138 8.52 9.55 -19.69
C TRP A 138 9.09 8.48 -20.63
N SER A 139 9.47 8.88 -21.85
CA SER A 139 10.03 7.96 -22.86
C SER A 139 11.55 7.76 -22.71
N SER A 140 12.19 8.46 -21.77
CA SER A 140 13.64 8.50 -21.59
C SER A 140 14.03 7.88 -20.23
N PRO A 141 14.45 6.61 -20.19
CA PRO A 141 14.75 5.91 -18.94
C PRO A 141 15.81 6.59 -18.05
N SER A 142 16.80 7.23 -18.67
CA SER A 142 17.87 7.91 -17.96
C SER A 142 17.41 9.22 -17.29
N SER A 143 16.56 10.00 -17.95
CA SER A 143 16.23 11.38 -17.53
C SER A 143 14.88 11.54 -16.82
N PHE A 144 13.99 10.56 -16.92
CA PHE A 144 12.68 10.65 -16.24
C PHE A 144 12.80 10.74 -14.73
N PRO A 145 13.57 9.88 -14.03
CA PRO A 145 13.61 9.93 -12.56
C PRO A 145 14.11 11.27 -12.04
N ASP A 146 15.14 11.84 -12.66
CA ASP A 146 15.69 13.14 -12.27
C ASP A 146 14.69 14.28 -12.50
N THR A 147 13.99 14.23 -13.64
CA THR A 147 12.92 15.19 -13.96
C THR A 147 11.79 15.11 -12.95
N ALA A 148 11.33 13.90 -12.65
CA ALA A 148 10.27 13.66 -11.69
C ALA A 148 10.68 14.11 -10.28
N ASN A 149 11.88 13.75 -9.83
CA ASN A 149 12.40 14.13 -8.52
C ASN A 149 12.50 15.65 -8.36
N ARG A 150 12.93 16.37 -9.40
CA ARG A 150 12.94 17.84 -9.41
C ARG A 150 11.53 18.43 -9.24
N ILE A 151 10.55 17.90 -9.97
CA ILE A 151 9.15 18.36 -9.89
C ILE A 151 8.56 18.01 -8.51
N ILE A 152 8.77 16.78 -8.03
CA ILE A 152 8.33 16.32 -6.70
C ILE A 152 8.89 17.22 -5.60
N ALA A 153 10.19 17.55 -5.63
CA ALA A 153 10.84 18.40 -4.63
C ALA A 153 10.19 19.79 -4.55
N SER A 154 9.67 20.31 -5.66
CA SER A 154 8.98 21.60 -5.70
C SER A 154 7.54 21.56 -5.14
N ARG A 155 7.04 20.40 -4.69
CA ARG A 155 5.62 20.19 -4.30
C ARG A 155 5.47 19.61 -2.89
N SER A 156 5.86 20.40 -1.88
CA SER A 156 5.91 19.96 -0.47
C SER A 156 4.69 19.16 0.04
N ARG A 157 3.45 19.63 -0.19
CA ARG A 157 2.24 18.97 0.34
C ARG A 157 1.76 17.75 -0.46
N LYS A 158 2.05 17.69 -1.77
CA LYS A 158 1.53 16.66 -2.70
C LYS A 158 2.62 15.72 -3.24
N ALA A 159 3.88 15.95 -2.86
CA ALA A 159 5.03 15.14 -3.23
C ALA A 159 4.85 13.64 -2.96
N PRO A 160 4.30 13.18 -1.80
CA PRO A 160 4.10 11.76 -1.57
C PRO A 160 3.10 11.12 -2.54
N VAL A 161 2.00 11.83 -2.82
CA VAL A 161 0.94 11.35 -3.73
C VAL A 161 1.46 11.29 -5.16
N LEU A 162 2.11 12.35 -5.62
CA LEU A 162 2.72 12.38 -6.96
C LEU A 162 3.74 11.26 -7.13
N ALA A 163 4.68 11.09 -6.19
CA ALA A 163 5.69 10.05 -6.29
C ALA A 163 5.06 8.64 -6.30
N ALA A 164 4.09 8.38 -5.42
CA ALA A 164 3.41 7.09 -5.37
C ALA A 164 2.69 6.75 -6.68
N ASP A 165 1.95 7.71 -7.25
CA ASP A 165 1.26 7.50 -8.52
C ASP A 165 2.24 7.31 -9.69
N LEU A 166 3.35 8.08 -9.75
CA LEU A 166 4.37 7.91 -10.78
C LEU A 166 5.09 6.55 -10.68
N ARG A 167 5.39 6.07 -9.47
CA ARG A 167 6.00 4.74 -9.25
C ARG A 167 5.09 3.63 -9.74
N ARG A 168 3.83 3.64 -9.29
CA ARG A 168 2.82 2.65 -9.71
C ARG A 168 2.63 2.65 -11.24
N ALA A 169 2.62 3.83 -11.84
CA ALA A 169 2.52 3.99 -13.28
C ALA A 169 3.73 3.40 -14.05
N LEU A 170 4.93 3.51 -13.49
CA LEU A 170 6.14 2.88 -14.03
C LEU A 170 6.13 1.36 -13.84
N GLU A 171 5.71 0.88 -12.67
CA GLU A 171 5.57 -0.56 -12.37
C GLU A 171 4.59 -1.23 -13.34
N LEU A 172 3.44 -0.60 -13.61
CA LEU A 172 2.46 -1.09 -14.57
C LEU A 172 3.02 -1.22 -16.01
N GLU A 173 4.03 -0.42 -16.34
CA GLU A 173 4.75 -0.49 -17.63
C GLU A 173 5.98 -1.41 -17.60
N GLY A 174 6.24 -2.12 -16.50
CA GLY A 174 7.43 -2.96 -16.34
C GLY A 174 8.73 -2.16 -16.14
N LYS A 175 8.64 -0.87 -15.80
CA LYS A 175 9.79 0.04 -15.60
C LYS A 175 10.18 0.14 -14.13
N GLY A 176 10.30 -1.00 -13.45
CA GLY A 176 10.60 -1.07 -12.01
C GLY A 176 11.89 -0.36 -11.61
N ASP A 177 12.93 -0.42 -12.44
CA ASP A 177 14.20 0.30 -12.21
C ASP A 177 14.04 1.82 -12.22
N MET A 178 13.14 2.35 -13.04
CA MET A 178 12.83 3.78 -13.01
C MET A 178 11.99 4.13 -11.79
N ALA A 179 11.04 3.25 -11.41
CA ALA A 179 10.17 3.46 -10.26
C ALA A 179 10.98 3.57 -8.96
N SER A 180 11.99 2.70 -8.80
CA SER A 180 12.89 2.72 -7.65
C SER A 180 13.76 3.98 -7.57
N ARG A 181 13.90 4.74 -8.65
CA ARG A 181 14.66 5.99 -8.68
C ARG A 181 13.81 7.25 -8.42
N ILE A 182 12.48 7.10 -8.30
CA ILE A 182 11.59 8.20 -7.91
C ILE A 182 11.61 8.32 -6.38
N ILE A 183 11.90 9.50 -5.84
CA ILE A 183 12.16 9.73 -4.41
C ILE A 183 11.35 10.95 -3.91
N VAL A 184 10.79 10.85 -2.70
CA VAL A 184 10.08 11.95 -2.03
C VAL A 184 11.04 12.68 -1.09
N ARG A 185 11.69 13.73 -1.59
CA ARG A 185 12.53 14.59 -0.73
C ARG A 185 11.64 15.36 0.25
N LYS A 186 11.88 15.24 1.55
CA LYS A 186 11.29 16.16 2.54
C LYS A 186 12.02 17.52 2.44
N PRO A 187 11.33 18.65 2.22
CA PRO A 187 11.99 19.93 1.95
C PRO A 187 12.82 20.54 3.11
N ASN A 188 12.99 19.89 4.26
CA ASN A 188 13.59 20.50 5.46
C ASN A 188 14.33 19.54 6.41
N SER A 189 14.74 18.32 5.99
CA SER A 189 15.64 17.54 6.86
C SER A 189 17.05 18.11 6.80
N LYS A 190 17.45 18.76 7.89
CA LYS A 190 18.83 19.19 8.16
C LYS A 190 19.81 18.01 8.33
N THR A 191 19.31 16.78 8.37
CA THR A 191 20.12 15.56 8.34
C THR A 191 20.19 15.06 6.90
N GLY A 192 21.40 14.96 6.36
CA GLY A 192 21.67 14.61 4.95
C GLY A 192 20.82 13.43 4.47
N ASN A 193 19.92 13.71 3.53
CA ASN A 193 19.06 12.70 2.92
C ASN A 193 19.87 11.89 1.92
N ASP A 194 20.26 10.70 2.32
CA ASP A 194 20.86 9.73 1.44
C ASP A 194 19.75 9.01 0.63
N PRO A 195 19.74 9.13 -0.71
CA PRO A 195 18.69 8.55 -1.55
C PRO A 195 18.61 7.02 -1.42
N ASP A 196 19.73 6.34 -1.17
CA ASP A 196 19.73 4.89 -0.99
C ASP A 196 19.05 4.50 0.33
N LEU A 197 19.20 5.31 1.39
CA LEU A 197 18.52 5.09 2.67
C LEU A 197 17.02 5.36 2.59
N GLU A 198 16.62 6.39 1.84
CA GLU A 198 15.20 6.67 1.59
C GLU A 198 14.54 5.56 0.75
N GLN A 199 15.26 5.04 -0.25
CA GLN A 199 14.78 3.92 -1.06
C GLN A 199 14.69 2.63 -0.25
N ALA A 200 15.67 2.37 0.63
CA ALA A 200 15.61 1.23 1.55
C ALA A 200 14.41 1.33 2.53
N GLU A 201 14.12 2.53 3.05
CA GLU A 201 12.92 2.77 3.86
C GLU A 201 11.62 2.52 3.10
N TYR A 202 11.58 2.92 1.82
CA TYR A 202 10.45 2.64 0.95
C TYR A 202 10.24 1.14 0.78
N TYR A 203 11.27 0.38 0.41
CA TYR A 203 11.17 -1.08 0.29
C TYR A 203 10.75 -1.75 1.61
N TYR A 204 11.33 -1.33 2.74
CA TYR A 204 10.93 -1.81 4.06
C TYR A 204 9.43 -1.56 4.35
N SER A 205 8.90 -0.39 3.95
CA SER A 205 7.48 -0.02 4.13
C SER A 205 6.53 -0.85 3.26
N GLN A 206 6.98 -1.28 2.08
CA GLN A 206 6.22 -2.16 1.18
C GLN A 206 6.32 -3.64 1.58
N GLY A 207 7.19 -3.96 2.55
CA GLY A 207 7.45 -5.35 2.97
C GLY A 207 8.54 -6.06 2.16
N ASP A 208 9.17 -5.38 1.19
CA ASP A 208 10.34 -5.91 0.48
C ASP A 208 11.61 -5.77 1.36
N LEU A 209 11.77 -6.72 2.28
CA LEU A 209 12.89 -6.74 3.21
C LEU A 209 14.23 -7.02 2.50
N ASN A 210 14.20 -7.85 1.47
CA ASN A 210 15.40 -8.25 0.73
C ASN A 210 15.94 -7.10 -0.12
N GLY A 211 15.06 -6.38 -0.83
CA GLY A 211 15.43 -5.18 -1.59
C GLY A 211 15.95 -4.06 -0.67
N ALA A 212 15.29 -3.85 0.48
CA ALA A 212 15.74 -2.88 1.47
C ALA A 212 17.15 -3.24 2.00
N GLU A 213 17.35 -4.49 2.38
CA GLU A 213 18.62 -4.97 2.91
C GLU A 213 19.76 -4.87 1.89
N ALA A 214 19.53 -5.27 0.63
CA ALA A 214 20.53 -5.19 -0.42
C ALA A 214 21.03 -3.75 -0.64
N LEU A 215 20.13 -2.77 -0.61
CA LEU A 215 20.49 -1.36 -0.71
C LEU A 215 21.30 -0.88 0.50
N LEU A 216 20.94 -1.29 1.71
CA LEU A 216 21.67 -0.91 2.93
C LEU A 216 23.09 -1.47 2.92
N TRP A 217 23.29 -2.73 2.50
CA TRP A 217 24.63 -3.31 2.37
C TRP A 217 25.44 -2.70 1.23
N LYS A 218 24.79 -2.32 0.13
CA LYS A 218 25.45 -1.55 -0.93
C LYS A 218 25.94 -0.21 -0.38
N LYS A 219 25.08 0.50 0.35
CA LYS A 219 25.39 1.81 0.92
C LYS A 219 26.46 1.75 2.01
N SER A 220 26.51 0.68 2.81
CA SER A 220 27.50 0.55 3.89
C SER A 220 28.94 0.40 3.38
N ARG A 221 29.12 0.03 2.10
CA ARG A 221 30.42 -0.07 1.42
C ARG A 221 30.89 1.26 0.80
N SER A 222 30.08 2.30 0.87
CA SER A 222 30.43 3.63 0.35
C SER A 222 31.28 4.39 1.38
N ASP A 223 32.40 4.94 0.92
CA ASP A 223 33.32 5.71 1.77
C ASP A 223 32.72 7.06 2.23
N ASP A 224 31.71 7.57 1.52
CA ASP A 224 31.12 8.89 1.75
C ASP A 224 29.98 8.90 2.79
N ILE A 225 29.84 7.85 3.61
CA ILE A 225 28.76 7.77 4.60
C ILE A 225 29.11 8.50 5.91
N ASN A 226 28.46 9.63 6.15
CA ASN A 226 28.61 10.38 7.40
C ASN A 226 27.96 9.64 8.60
N SER A 227 28.28 10.07 9.84
CA SER A 227 27.82 9.42 11.08
C SER A 227 26.28 9.34 11.18
N SER A 228 25.57 10.40 10.78
CA SER A 228 24.10 10.44 10.80
C SER A 228 23.49 9.42 9.83
N ALA A 229 24.01 9.36 8.60
CA ALA A 229 23.59 8.38 7.60
C ALA A 229 23.93 6.95 8.06
N ARG A 230 25.09 6.75 8.68
CA ARG A 230 25.52 5.45 9.22
C ARG A 230 24.62 4.99 10.37
N SER A 231 24.27 5.89 11.29
CA SER A 231 23.30 5.63 12.36
C SER A 231 21.95 5.18 11.78
N ARG A 232 21.40 5.92 10.82
CA ARG A 232 20.13 5.59 10.16
C ARG A 232 20.17 4.26 9.41
N LEU A 233 21.24 3.99 8.67
CA LEU A 233 21.46 2.73 7.96
C LEU A 233 21.39 1.54 8.92
N LEU A 234 22.16 1.59 10.01
CA LEU A 234 22.20 0.53 11.01
C LEU A 234 20.86 0.36 11.70
N TYR A 235 20.15 1.46 11.98
CA TYR A 235 18.81 1.42 12.56
C TYR A 235 17.82 0.68 11.64
N LEU A 236 17.89 0.91 10.33
CA LEU A 236 17.05 0.20 9.35
C LEU A 236 17.40 -1.29 9.25
N LEU A 237 18.68 -1.66 9.29
CA LEU A 237 19.10 -3.07 9.38
C LEU A 237 18.53 -3.73 10.64
N GLY A 238 18.53 -3.04 11.78
CA GLY A 238 17.90 -3.53 13.01
C GLY A 238 16.39 -3.79 12.85
N LYS A 239 15.66 -2.89 12.18
CA LYS A 239 14.24 -3.08 11.87
C LYS A 239 13.97 -4.27 10.95
N ILE A 240 14.81 -4.46 9.94
CA ILE A 240 14.71 -5.60 9.01
C ILE A 240 14.92 -6.91 9.78
N ARG A 241 15.98 -7.01 10.59
CA ARG A 241 16.26 -8.20 11.40
C ARG A 241 15.15 -8.50 12.41
N SER A 242 14.59 -7.46 13.02
CA SER A 242 13.45 -7.60 13.93
C SER A 242 12.23 -8.22 13.25
N LYS A 243 11.94 -7.86 11.98
CA LYS A 243 10.86 -8.45 11.16
C LYS A 243 11.16 -9.86 10.66
N GLN A 244 12.43 -10.23 10.54
CA GLN A 244 12.88 -11.56 10.15
C GLN A 244 13.02 -12.51 11.36
N ASP A 245 12.54 -12.11 12.53
CA ASP A 245 12.69 -12.85 13.80
C ASP A 245 14.13 -13.15 14.21
N ARG A 246 15.07 -12.30 13.80
CA ARG A 246 16.49 -12.35 14.17
C ARG A 246 16.80 -11.32 15.25
N GLU A 247 16.32 -11.59 16.47
CA GLU A 247 16.28 -10.61 17.56
C GLU A 247 17.66 -10.17 18.03
N SER A 248 18.57 -11.11 18.24
CA SER A 248 19.94 -10.84 18.66
C SER A 248 20.71 -10.00 17.63
N GLU A 249 20.51 -10.23 16.33
CA GLU A 249 21.04 -9.36 15.28
C GLU A 249 20.41 -7.97 15.31
N ALA A 250 19.09 -7.88 15.51
CA ALA A 250 18.39 -6.60 15.60
C ALA A 250 18.92 -5.73 16.73
N ILE A 251 19.10 -6.32 17.93
CA ILE A 251 19.65 -5.64 19.11
C ILE A 251 21.05 -5.10 18.80
N ARG A 252 21.91 -5.92 18.20
CA ARG A 252 23.26 -5.52 17.82
C ARG A 252 23.23 -4.31 16.88
N PHE A 253 22.38 -4.33 15.85
CA PHE A 253 22.27 -3.22 14.91
C PHE A 253 21.71 -1.94 15.55
N TYR A 254 20.72 -2.05 16.44
CA TYR A 254 20.22 -0.88 17.17
C TYR A 254 21.27 -0.27 18.08
N ARG A 255 22.06 -1.07 18.80
CA ARG A 255 23.18 -0.59 19.61
C ARG A 255 24.26 0.08 18.76
N LEU A 256 24.62 -0.53 17.63
CA LEU A 256 25.56 0.08 16.69
C LEU A 256 25.04 1.41 16.15
N ALA A 257 23.75 1.49 15.78
CA ALA A 257 23.13 2.73 15.30
C ALA A 257 23.22 3.85 16.35
N ALA A 258 22.91 3.51 17.60
CA ALA A 258 22.96 4.42 18.74
C ALA A 258 24.39 4.92 19.02
N GLY A 259 25.42 4.09 18.79
CA GLY A 259 26.82 4.47 18.91
C GLY A 259 27.31 5.52 17.90
N TYR A 260 26.57 5.75 16.81
CA TYR A 260 26.85 6.80 15.82
C TYR A 260 26.02 8.08 16.02
N ALA A 261 25.14 8.11 17.02
CA ALA A 261 24.24 9.22 17.32
C ALA A 261 24.78 10.05 18.50
N THR A 262 24.21 11.25 18.70
CA THR A 262 24.44 12.03 19.93
C THR A 262 23.79 11.36 21.14
N ASP A 263 24.22 11.66 22.37
CA ASP A 263 23.69 10.99 23.58
C ASP A 263 22.16 11.03 23.70
N SER A 264 21.54 12.17 23.40
CA SER A 264 20.08 12.32 23.45
C SER A 264 19.37 11.55 22.33
N GLU A 265 19.95 11.53 21.13
CA GLU A 265 19.42 10.81 19.97
C GLU A 265 19.60 9.30 20.12
N SER A 266 20.75 8.86 20.63
CA SER A 266 21.07 7.48 20.98
C SER A 266 20.03 6.87 21.93
N ARG A 267 19.76 7.56 23.06
CA ARG A 267 18.72 7.15 24.01
C ARG A 267 17.34 7.07 23.36
N ARG A 268 16.98 8.07 22.56
CA ARG A 268 15.70 8.10 21.86
C ARG A 268 15.56 6.94 20.87
N MET A 269 16.60 6.63 20.09
CA MET A 269 16.60 5.53 19.13
C MET A 269 16.41 4.19 19.82
N LEU A 270 17.15 3.94 20.90
CA LEU A 270 17.05 2.69 21.65
C LEU A 270 15.71 2.54 22.35
N ALA A 271 15.18 3.62 22.94
CA ALA A 271 13.84 3.61 23.52
C ALA A 271 12.75 3.30 22.47
N LEU A 272 12.85 3.88 21.27
CA LEU A 272 11.91 3.60 20.17
C LEU A 272 12.03 2.16 19.66
N ALA A 273 13.25 1.67 19.46
CA ALA A 273 13.51 0.29 19.03
C ALA A 273 13.01 -0.72 20.07
N SER A 274 13.32 -0.48 21.34
CA SER A 274 12.86 -1.30 22.45
C SER A 274 11.33 -1.29 22.55
N TYR A 275 10.69 -0.12 22.42
CA TYR A 275 9.22 -0.02 22.45
C TYR A 275 8.58 -0.82 21.30
N GLN A 276 9.17 -0.76 20.11
CA GLN A 276 8.72 -1.53 18.96
C GLN A 276 8.85 -3.04 19.20
N LEU A 277 9.97 -3.51 19.75
CA LEU A 277 10.17 -4.92 20.10
C LEU A 277 9.14 -5.39 21.13
N TYR A 278 8.95 -4.59 22.19
CA TYR A 278 8.02 -4.89 23.26
C TYR A 278 6.57 -5.03 22.75
N ARG A 279 6.14 -4.10 21.89
CA ARG A 279 4.83 -4.14 21.23
C ARG A 279 4.62 -5.38 20.36
N ASN A 280 5.70 -5.93 19.82
CA ASN A 280 5.69 -7.13 19.00
C ASN A 280 5.81 -8.42 19.84
N GLY A 281 5.69 -8.32 21.17
CA GLY A 281 5.78 -9.46 22.09
C GLY A 281 7.21 -9.88 22.46
N LYS A 282 8.23 -9.16 21.96
CA LYS A 282 9.66 -9.47 22.14
C LYS A 282 10.19 -8.81 23.41
N LYS A 283 9.61 -9.17 24.55
CA LYS A 283 9.83 -8.46 25.83
C LYS A 283 11.26 -8.55 26.35
N ASP A 284 11.91 -9.70 26.19
CA ASP A 284 13.28 -9.92 26.67
C ASP A 284 14.27 -9.10 25.84
N ALA A 285 14.13 -9.13 24.51
CA ALA A 285 14.89 -8.30 23.59
C ALA A 285 14.69 -6.80 23.80
N ALA A 286 13.46 -6.39 24.15
CA ALA A 286 13.17 -5.01 24.52
C ALA A 286 13.92 -4.61 25.80
N TYR A 287 13.83 -5.42 26.85
CA TYR A 287 14.55 -5.18 28.10
C TYR A 287 16.06 -5.10 27.89
N GLU A 288 16.64 -6.03 27.13
CA GLU A 288 18.07 -6.06 26.84
C GLU A 288 18.59 -4.76 26.18
N LEU A 289 17.76 -4.10 25.36
CA LEU A 289 18.14 -2.82 24.73
C LEU A 289 18.25 -1.65 25.72
N ILE A 290 17.45 -1.66 26.79
CA ILE A 290 17.29 -0.51 27.69
C ILE A 290 17.89 -0.72 29.07
N ASP A 291 18.19 -1.96 29.48
CA ASP A 291 18.74 -2.31 30.80
C ASP A 291 20.06 -1.58 31.13
N GLN A 292 20.86 -1.28 30.11
CA GLN A 292 22.13 -0.56 30.27
C GLN A 292 21.98 0.95 30.42
N PHE A 293 20.75 1.49 30.29
CA PHE A 293 20.50 2.92 30.32
C PHE A 293 19.88 3.34 31.65
N PRO A 294 20.29 4.49 32.21
CA PRO A 294 19.63 5.04 33.37
C PRO A 294 18.16 5.29 33.06
N GLU A 295 17.31 5.11 34.07
CA GLU A 295 15.90 5.45 34.00
C GLU A 295 15.74 6.92 33.58
N PRO A 296 14.96 7.22 32.53
CA PRO A 296 14.81 8.57 32.02
C PRO A 296 13.92 9.42 32.94
N ASP A 297 14.20 10.73 32.99
CA ASP A 297 13.43 11.68 33.81
C ASP A 297 12.02 11.97 33.25
N GLU A 298 11.81 11.77 31.94
CA GLU A 298 10.52 12.04 31.29
C GLU A 298 9.48 10.98 31.67
N ASP A 299 8.39 11.39 32.33
CA ASP A 299 7.34 10.52 32.90
C ASP A 299 6.87 9.37 32.00
N ARG A 300 6.68 9.63 30.69
CA ARG A 300 6.20 8.60 29.76
C ARG A 300 7.26 7.57 29.41
N MET A 301 8.51 8.01 29.19
CA MET A 301 9.62 7.07 28.97
C MET A 301 9.95 6.33 30.27
N ARG A 302 9.83 7.01 31.41
CA ARG A 302 9.99 6.40 32.72
C ARG A 302 8.99 5.26 32.94
N LEU A 303 7.70 5.52 32.70
CA LEU A 303 6.65 4.50 32.76
C LEU A 303 6.97 3.32 31.84
N TYR A 304 7.44 3.59 30.62
CA TYR A 304 7.85 2.56 29.69
C TYR A 304 8.97 1.66 30.25
N PHE A 305 10.05 2.26 30.76
CA PHE A 305 11.18 1.53 31.35
C PHE A 305 10.73 0.64 32.51
N LEU A 306 9.90 1.19 33.41
CA LEU A 306 9.37 0.44 34.55
C LEU A 306 8.50 -0.75 34.11
N VAL A 307 7.60 -0.54 33.15
CA VAL A 307 6.72 -1.60 32.63
C VAL A 307 7.53 -2.73 32.01
N VAL A 308 8.52 -2.42 31.16
CA VAL A 308 9.34 -3.45 30.52
C VAL A 308 10.19 -4.19 31.55
N ALA A 309 10.80 -3.48 32.51
CA ALA A 309 11.61 -4.11 33.55
C ALA A 309 10.82 -5.08 34.42
N VAL A 310 9.56 -4.77 34.73
CA VAL A 310 8.67 -5.66 35.49
C VAL A 310 8.23 -6.86 34.62
N ASP A 311 7.76 -6.61 33.40
CA ASP A 311 7.15 -7.65 32.56
C ASP A 311 8.17 -8.65 31.97
N ALA A 312 9.40 -8.20 31.70
CA ALA A 312 10.45 -9.03 31.11
C ALA A 312 11.38 -9.65 32.15
N ALA A 313 11.73 -8.91 33.22
CA ALA A 313 12.80 -9.30 34.14
C ALA A 313 12.35 -9.45 35.62
N ASP A 314 11.05 -9.34 35.90
CA ASP A 314 10.48 -9.40 37.27
C ASP A 314 11.21 -8.45 38.26
N ASN A 315 11.57 -7.26 37.78
CA ASN A 315 12.38 -6.33 38.55
C ASN A 315 11.57 -5.71 39.71
N GLN A 316 11.83 -6.18 40.92
CA GLN A 316 11.11 -5.75 42.13
C GLN A 316 11.31 -4.27 42.47
N ASN A 317 12.45 -3.67 42.11
CA ASN A 317 12.67 -2.24 42.29
C ASN A 317 11.80 -1.42 41.34
N ALA A 318 11.70 -1.86 40.08
CA ALA A 318 10.80 -1.26 39.10
C ALA A 318 9.34 -1.43 39.51
N LEU A 319 8.95 -2.58 40.05
CA LEU A 319 7.59 -2.82 40.55
C LEU A 319 7.22 -1.88 41.70
N ARG A 320 8.13 -1.67 42.66
CA ARG A 320 7.92 -0.70 43.76
C ARG A 320 7.73 0.73 43.24
N LYS A 321 8.56 1.15 42.27
CA LYS A 321 8.41 2.46 41.61
C LYS A 321 7.09 2.55 40.83
N LEU A 322 6.71 1.50 40.10
CA LEU A 322 5.45 1.44 39.36
C LEU A 322 4.23 1.54 40.28
N ARG A 323 4.27 0.89 41.45
CA ARG A 323 3.25 1.02 42.52
C ARG A 323 3.12 2.47 43.01
N SER A 324 4.23 3.19 43.16
CA SER A 324 4.18 4.60 43.56
C SER A 324 3.47 5.50 42.54
N MET A 325 3.46 5.09 41.26
CA MET A 325 2.78 5.79 40.17
C MET A 325 1.33 5.32 39.95
N GLU A 326 0.85 4.31 40.68
CA GLU A 326 -0.43 3.64 40.41
C GLU A 326 -1.62 4.60 40.42
N LYS A 327 -1.68 5.49 41.42
CA LYS A 327 -2.77 6.47 41.54
C LYS A 327 -2.86 7.37 40.31
N GLU A 328 -1.73 7.85 39.82
CA GLU A 328 -1.66 8.69 38.64
C GLU A 328 -2.04 7.92 37.37
N ILE A 329 -1.56 6.68 37.22
CA ILE A 329 -1.90 5.81 36.10
C ILE A 329 -3.41 5.54 36.07
N ARG A 330 -4.03 5.22 37.22
CA ARG A 330 -5.48 5.01 37.34
C ARG A 330 -6.26 6.26 36.96
N GLU A 331 -5.80 7.44 37.36
CA GLU A 331 -6.46 8.70 37.00
C GLU A 331 -6.39 8.97 35.50
N ARG A 332 -5.23 8.76 34.86
CA ARG A 332 -5.09 8.86 33.39
C ARG A 332 -6.03 7.88 32.66
N VAL A 333 -6.21 6.67 33.19
CA VAL A 333 -7.19 5.69 32.66
C VAL A 333 -8.62 6.19 32.82
N ARG A 334 -8.99 6.72 34.00
CA ARG A 334 -10.32 7.27 34.29
C ARG A 334 -10.68 8.43 33.36
N LEU A 335 -9.72 9.29 33.05
CA LEU A 335 -9.88 10.43 32.14
C LEU A 335 -9.86 10.05 30.65
N GLY A 336 -9.75 8.75 30.31
CA GLY A 336 -9.69 8.28 28.92
C GLY A 336 -8.37 8.61 28.20
N GLN A 337 -7.34 9.00 28.95
CA GLN A 337 -6.03 9.39 28.42
C GLN A 337 -5.03 8.22 28.39
N ALA A 338 -5.42 7.03 28.85
CA ALA A 338 -4.55 5.87 28.93
C ALA A 338 -4.23 5.25 27.57
N GLY A 339 -2.93 5.18 27.30
CA GLY A 339 -2.39 4.42 26.18
C GLY A 339 -2.20 2.94 26.51
N PHE A 340 -1.40 2.30 25.67
CA PHE A 340 -1.01 0.90 25.82
C PHE A 340 -0.24 0.63 27.12
N LEU A 341 0.68 1.53 27.49
CA LEU A 341 1.57 1.35 28.63
C LEU A 341 0.85 1.45 29.96
N GLU A 342 -0.05 2.40 30.12
CA GLU A 342 -0.86 2.57 31.34
C GLU A 342 -1.73 1.34 31.61
N LYS A 343 -2.34 0.78 30.57
CA LYS A 343 -3.15 -0.46 30.69
C LYS A 343 -2.30 -1.66 31.08
N LYS A 344 -1.14 -1.79 30.45
CA LYS A 344 -0.19 -2.89 30.75
C LYS A 344 0.37 -2.75 32.16
N ALA A 345 0.73 -1.54 32.60
CA ALA A 345 1.16 -1.26 33.97
C ALA A 345 0.11 -1.71 34.99
N LEU A 346 -1.17 -1.36 34.81
CA LEU A 346 -2.23 -1.80 35.72
C LEU A 346 -2.44 -3.31 35.72
N THR A 347 -2.09 -4.01 34.64
CA THR A 347 -2.15 -5.48 34.63
C THR A 347 -1.01 -6.08 35.45
N LEU A 348 0.19 -5.48 35.41
CA LEU A 348 1.35 -5.92 36.20
C LEU A 348 1.25 -5.59 37.69
N LEU A 349 0.38 -4.63 38.06
CA LEU A 349 0.16 -4.22 39.45
C LEU A 349 -0.93 -5.04 40.17
N LYS A 350 -1.67 -5.87 39.45
CA LYS A 350 -2.61 -6.85 40.03
C LYS A 350 -1.83 -8.04 40.55
#